data_AF-A0A952TBT6-F1
#
_entry.id   AF-A0A952TBT6-F1
#
_cell.length_a   1.000
_cell.length_b   1.000
_cell.length_c   1.000
_cell.angle_alpha   90.00
_cell.angle_beta   90.00
_cell.angle_gamma   90.00
#
_symmetry.space_group_name_H-M   'P 1'
#
loop_
_entity.id
_entity.type
_entity.pdbx_description
1 polymer ?
#
loop_
_entity_poly.entity_id
_entity_poly.type
_entity_poly.pdbx_seq_one_letter_code
_entity_poly.pdbx_strand_id
1 'polypeptide(L)'
;MKTAAKRNEKKELKREKILEAASYLFSNHNYHEVMMDDVARKLSIAKGTLYLYFSSKEELYFTIIETRLAKLVESLKEKINSEYSVVDSIKTFVVHTYMFMMKYKNFFLMYEKEKLNADNHVCSKIKNLEEARLNILIDIINKGKSQGIFNEIESGLAAEMAVNVIYAAIKRGIEKEISDENKISEREAIFEFIINGLLVSDSSLDSKLKSLTVLIARNLEKEFETKELFSKYFKSVFFFPSIAVNRVSDYSEFDLIIKSQKFDYIIFTSANAVKYFSKRLRESEENIDFTDSLTIAVGSKTEKACEAFEIPVSKVPEKFSANGVLEFLKSHDVSNKNVLIPCSEISRDELSEGLISRGANVFSIPVYTNGVPDEKVLLTYKNDFELNEIDWLVFTSPSTYINFVKIFNINNPNNYFSKYKIAVIGPTTAEAVEQSGVNPAVVPEEFSLEGIIRGIKNYYNRN
;
A
#
# COMPACT_ATOMS: atom_id res chain seq x y z
N MET A 1 37.45 -2.14 -34.19
CA MET A 1 36.85 -1.83 -32.87
C MET A 1 35.88 -2.90 -32.35
N LYS A 2 34.95 -3.47 -33.15
CA LYS A 2 33.98 -4.49 -32.70
C LYS A 2 34.58 -5.79 -32.10
N THR A 3 35.73 -6.25 -32.58
CA THR A 3 36.38 -7.50 -32.12
C THR A 3 37.06 -7.38 -30.74
N ALA A 4 37.60 -6.21 -30.41
CA ALA A 4 38.23 -5.95 -29.11
C ALA A 4 37.19 -5.79 -28.00
N ALA A 5 36.09 -5.08 -28.27
CA ALA A 5 34.96 -4.94 -27.33
C ALA A 5 34.34 -6.30 -26.97
N LYS A 6 34.09 -7.15 -27.99
CA LYS A 6 33.53 -8.50 -27.79
C LYS A 6 34.48 -9.45 -27.04
N ARG A 7 35.79 -9.26 -27.18
CA ARG A 7 36.81 -10.00 -26.41
C ARG A 7 36.88 -9.54 -24.96
N ASN A 8 36.71 -8.24 -24.71
CA ASN A 8 36.71 -7.68 -23.36
C ASN A 8 35.45 -8.11 -22.58
N GLU A 9 34.29 -8.09 -23.23
CA GLU A 9 33.01 -8.57 -22.68
C GLU A 9 33.07 -10.05 -22.27
N LYS A 10 33.65 -10.91 -23.12
CA LYS A 10 33.86 -12.33 -22.78
C LYS A 10 34.82 -12.52 -21.60
N LYS A 11 35.82 -11.66 -21.45
CA LYS A 11 36.77 -11.69 -20.33
C LYS A 11 36.09 -11.29 -19.03
N GLU A 12 35.27 -10.23 -19.05
CA GLU A 12 34.50 -9.79 -17.89
C GLU A 12 33.44 -10.81 -17.46
N LEU A 13 32.71 -11.41 -18.41
CA LEU A 13 31.75 -12.47 -18.09
C LEU A 13 32.43 -13.68 -17.44
N LYS A 14 33.64 -14.03 -17.89
CA LYS A 14 34.40 -15.13 -17.31
C LYS A 14 34.94 -14.77 -15.92
N ARG A 15 35.38 -13.52 -15.74
CA ARG A 15 35.78 -12.98 -14.43
C ARG A 15 34.62 -13.04 -13.43
N GLU A 16 33.41 -12.62 -13.83
CA GLU A 16 32.22 -12.66 -12.97
C GLU A 16 31.87 -14.09 -12.54
N LYS A 17 31.92 -15.06 -13.47
CA LYS A 17 31.71 -16.48 -13.15
C LYS A 17 32.74 -17.01 -12.14
N ILE A 18 33.99 -16.56 -12.24
CA ILE A 18 35.03 -16.91 -11.27
C ILE A 18 34.67 -16.37 -9.88
N LEU A 19 34.27 -15.10 -9.79
CA LEU A 19 33.87 -14.48 -8.52
C LEU A 19 32.67 -15.21 -7.89
N GLU A 20 31.67 -15.61 -8.68
CA GLU A 20 30.49 -16.34 -8.18
C GLU A 20 30.84 -17.75 -7.66
N ALA A 21 31.65 -18.50 -8.41
CA ALA A 21 32.10 -19.82 -8.00
C ALA A 21 32.95 -19.78 -6.74
N ALA A 22 33.86 -18.80 -6.66
CA ALA A 22 34.70 -18.57 -5.49
C ALA A 22 33.86 -18.12 -4.27
N SER A 23 32.92 -17.18 -4.44
CA SER A 23 32.01 -16.74 -3.36
C SER A 23 31.26 -17.92 -2.74
N TYR A 24 30.77 -18.85 -3.56
CA TYR A 24 30.12 -20.07 -3.08
C TYR A 24 31.06 -20.94 -2.24
N LEU A 25 32.32 -21.11 -2.65
CA LEU A 25 33.26 -21.95 -1.90
C LEU A 25 33.62 -21.31 -0.57
N PHE A 26 33.92 -20.02 -0.55
CA PHE A 26 34.25 -19.26 0.66
C PHE A 26 33.05 -19.06 1.61
N SER A 27 31.81 -19.06 1.11
CA SER A 27 30.64 -18.99 1.99
C SER A 27 30.39 -20.29 2.75
N ASN A 28 30.76 -21.44 2.16
CA ASN A 28 30.50 -22.77 2.73
C ASN A 28 31.67 -23.37 3.51
N HIS A 29 32.89 -22.83 3.37
CA HIS A 29 34.11 -23.34 4.02
C HIS A 29 34.86 -22.20 4.72
N ASN A 30 35.80 -22.53 5.59
CA ASN A 30 36.71 -21.54 6.16
C ASN A 30 37.73 -21.08 5.11
N TYR A 31 38.26 -19.86 5.24
CA TYR A 31 39.19 -19.29 4.25
C TYR A 31 40.38 -20.22 3.94
N HIS A 32 40.95 -20.87 4.95
CA HIS A 32 42.10 -21.76 4.80
C HIS A 32 41.78 -23.08 4.09
N GLU A 33 40.52 -23.53 4.11
CA GLU A 33 40.08 -24.81 3.51
C GLU A 33 39.89 -24.70 1.99
N VAL A 34 39.61 -23.50 1.48
CA VAL A 34 39.44 -23.27 0.04
C VAL A 34 40.79 -23.20 -0.65
N MET A 35 40.97 -23.96 -1.73
CA MET A 35 42.14 -23.88 -2.61
C MET A 35 41.76 -23.32 -3.99
N MET A 36 42.74 -22.71 -4.67
CA MET A 36 42.55 -22.23 -6.06
C MET A 36 42.12 -23.36 -7.01
N ASP A 37 42.53 -24.59 -6.73
CA ASP A 37 42.18 -25.77 -7.54
C ASP A 37 40.70 -26.13 -7.40
N ASP A 38 40.08 -25.85 -6.25
CA ASP A 38 38.65 -26.10 -6.03
C ASP A 38 37.79 -25.13 -6.85
N VAL A 39 38.21 -23.87 -6.93
CA VAL A 39 37.55 -22.85 -7.78
C VAL A 39 37.65 -23.24 -9.26
N ALA A 40 38.84 -23.66 -9.71
CA ALA A 40 39.05 -24.10 -11.08
C ALA A 40 38.21 -25.35 -11.42
N ARG A 41 38.17 -26.34 -10.51
CA ARG A 41 37.36 -27.56 -10.66
C ARG A 41 35.87 -27.25 -10.72
N LYS A 42 35.36 -26.37 -9.85
CA LYS A 42 33.95 -25.94 -9.83
C LYS A 42 33.50 -25.32 -11.16
N LEU A 43 34.41 -24.65 -11.85
CA LEU A 43 34.14 -24.02 -13.15
C LEU A 43 34.48 -24.90 -14.36
N SER A 44 35.03 -26.10 -14.13
CA SER A 44 35.57 -26.97 -15.19
C SER A 44 36.59 -26.24 -16.08
N ILE A 45 37.48 -25.45 -15.49
CA ILE A 45 38.58 -24.76 -16.18
C ILE A 45 39.95 -25.26 -15.69
N ALA A 46 40.97 -25.13 -16.54
CA ALA A 46 42.34 -25.43 -16.12
C ALA A 46 42.82 -24.45 -15.03
N LYS A 47 43.58 -24.95 -14.06
CA LYS A 47 44.21 -24.15 -12.98
C LYS A 47 44.92 -22.91 -13.54
N GLY A 48 45.75 -23.10 -14.56
CA GLY A 48 46.46 -21.98 -15.21
C GLY A 48 45.53 -20.91 -15.79
N THR A 49 44.31 -21.26 -16.21
CA THR A 49 43.31 -20.27 -16.67
C THR A 49 42.83 -19.38 -15.54
N LEU A 50 42.67 -19.90 -14.32
CA LEU A 50 42.28 -19.12 -13.16
C LEU A 50 43.38 -18.12 -12.76
N TYR A 51 44.65 -18.56 -12.78
CA TYR A 51 45.80 -17.72 -12.48
C TYR A 51 46.04 -16.57 -13.49
N LEU A 52 45.42 -16.60 -14.67
CA LEU A 52 45.41 -15.46 -15.60
C LEU A 52 44.50 -14.31 -15.13
N TYR A 53 43.58 -14.56 -14.19
CA TYR A 53 42.66 -13.57 -13.64
C TYR A 53 43.04 -13.14 -12.23
N PHE A 54 43.56 -14.07 -11.42
CA PHE A 54 43.89 -13.86 -10.01
C PHE A 54 45.19 -14.58 -9.67
N SER A 55 46.19 -13.82 -9.23
CA SER A 55 47.53 -14.33 -8.91
C SER A 55 47.56 -15.15 -7.62
N SER A 56 46.61 -14.92 -6.70
CA SER A 56 46.53 -15.63 -5.42
C SER A 56 45.08 -15.83 -4.94
N LYS A 57 44.91 -16.74 -3.97
CA LYS A 57 43.64 -16.94 -3.26
C LYS A 57 43.19 -15.67 -2.53
N GLU A 58 44.16 -14.97 -1.94
CA GLU A 58 43.94 -13.73 -1.20
C GLU A 58 43.45 -12.61 -2.13
N GLU A 59 44.08 -12.44 -3.30
CA GLU A 59 43.65 -11.47 -4.31
C GLU A 59 42.22 -11.78 -4.78
N LEU A 60 41.91 -13.05 -5.05
CA LEU A 60 40.56 -13.48 -5.42
C LEU A 60 39.55 -13.15 -4.31
N TYR A 61 39.87 -13.46 -3.06
CA TYR A 61 39.00 -13.23 -1.90
C TYR A 61 38.69 -11.74 -1.70
N PHE A 62 39.72 -10.89 -1.59
CA PHE A 62 39.51 -9.46 -1.40
C PHE A 62 38.89 -8.79 -2.62
N THR A 63 39.18 -9.26 -3.83
CA THR A 63 38.52 -8.74 -5.04
C THR A 63 37.00 -8.95 -4.99
N ILE A 64 36.52 -10.09 -4.50
CA ILE A 64 35.08 -10.35 -4.35
C ILE A 64 34.47 -9.28 -3.43
N ILE A 65 35.08 -9.06 -2.26
CA ILE A 65 34.58 -8.09 -1.27
C ILE A 65 34.60 -6.67 -1.83
N GLU A 66 35.76 -6.22 -2.31
CA GLU A 66 35.96 -4.87 -2.86
C GLU A 66 34.98 -4.59 -4.01
N THR A 67 34.91 -5.49 -4.99
CA THR A 67 34.07 -5.29 -6.18
C THR A 67 32.58 -5.25 -5.82
N ARG A 68 32.13 -6.10 -4.89
CA ARG A 68 30.71 -6.16 -4.51
C ARG A 68 30.30 -4.98 -3.65
N LEU A 69 31.11 -4.60 -2.66
CA LEU A 69 30.85 -3.42 -1.84
C LEU A 69 30.89 -2.13 -2.65
N ALA A 70 31.88 -1.97 -3.54
CA ALA A 70 31.96 -0.79 -4.41
C ALA A 70 30.68 -0.62 -5.25
N LYS A 71 30.21 -1.70 -5.89
CA LYS A 71 28.95 -1.69 -6.65
C LYS A 71 27.73 -1.35 -5.79
N LEU A 72 27.67 -1.84 -4.55
CA LEU A 72 26.59 -1.50 -3.63
C LEU A 72 26.61 -0.01 -3.27
N VAL A 73 27.77 0.51 -2.89
CA VAL A 73 27.94 1.92 -2.51
C VAL A 73 27.59 2.85 -3.67
N GLU A 74 28.08 2.55 -4.88
CA GLU A 74 27.79 3.32 -6.09
C GLU A 74 26.29 3.35 -6.39
N SER A 75 25.65 2.18 -6.43
CA SER A 75 24.21 2.10 -6.71
C SER A 75 23.32 2.70 -5.61
N LEU A 76 23.76 2.71 -4.35
CA LEU A 76 23.08 3.45 -3.27
C LEU A 76 23.15 4.95 -3.51
N LYS A 77 24.34 5.50 -3.81
CA LYS A 77 24.52 6.93 -4.06
C LYS A 77 23.67 7.41 -5.24
N GLU A 78 23.64 6.67 -6.33
CA GLU A 78 22.83 7.01 -7.51
C GLU A 78 21.34 7.09 -7.19
N LYS A 79 20.80 6.07 -6.50
CA LYS A 79 19.37 6.00 -6.19
C LYS A 79 18.94 7.03 -5.16
N ILE A 80 19.72 7.20 -4.08
CA ILE A 80 19.39 8.11 -3.00
C ILE A 80 19.42 9.57 -3.47
N ASN A 81 20.31 9.92 -4.40
CA ASN A 81 20.35 11.26 -4.99
C ASN A 81 19.07 11.62 -5.78
N SER A 82 18.27 10.63 -6.19
CA SER A 82 17.01 10.85 -6.91
C SER A 82 15.77 10.90 -6.02
N GLU A 83 15.92 10.75 -4.70
CA GLU A 83 14.78 10.71 -3.78
C GLU A 83 14.28 12.09 -3.35
N TYR A 84 12.97 12.21 -3.17
CA TYR A 84 12.30 13.46 -2.81
C TYR A 84 12.37 13.79 -1.31
N SER A 85 12.46 12.77 -0.44
CA SER A 85 12.46 12.95 1.01
C SER A 85 13.56 12.14 1.73
N VAL A 86 13.89 12.54 2.97
CA VAL A 86 14.82 11.78 3.83
C VAL A 86 14.23 10.43 4.25
N VAL A 87 12.91 10.31 4.34
CA VAL A 87 12.23 9.05 4.65
C VAL A 87 12.36 8.06 3.49
N ASP A 88 12.15 8.53 2.26
CA ASP A 88 12.35 7.73 1.05
C ASP A 88 13.83 7.34 0.90
N SER A 89 14.75 8.24 1.27
CA SER A 89 16.18 7.93 1.29
C SER A 89 16.53 6.78 2.24
N ILE A 90 15.95 6.75 3.46
CA ILE A 90 16.09 5.62 4.39
C ILE A 90 15.49 4.36 3.78
N LYS A 91 14.28 4.45 3.20
CA LYS A 91 13.60 3.30 2.57
C LYS A 91 14.45 2.70 1.46
N THR A 92 14.97 3.54 0.57
CA THR A 92 15.82 3.15 -0.55
C THR A 92 17.12 2.52 -0.06
N PHE A 93 17.75 3.07 0.99
CA PHE A 93 18.94 2.46 1.58
C PHE A 93 18.64 1.04 2.12
N VAL A 94 17.57 0.88 2.89
CA VAL A 94 17.16 -0.40 3.50
C VAL A 94 16.82 -1.43 2.43
N VAL A 95 15.88 -1.10 1.54
CA VAL A 95 15.38 -2.01 0.51
C VAL A 95 16.48 -2.41 -0.46
N HIS A 96 17.27 -1.46 -0.93
CA HIS A 96 18.33 -1.75 -1.91
C HIS A 96 19.46 -2.56 -1.29
N THR A 97 19.87 -2.26 -0.06
CA THR A 97 20.87 -3.07 0.66
C THR A 97 20.38 -4.49 0.87
N TYR A 98 19.15 -4.67 1.36
CA TYR A 98 18.56 -5.98 1.57
C TYR A 98 18.50 -6.80 0.26
N MET A 99 17.96 -6.21 -0.81
CA MET A 99 17.83 -6.88 -2.11
C MET A 99 19.19 -7.25 -2.71
N PHE A 100 20.18 -6.35 -2.61
CA PHE A 100 21.53 -6.61 -3.09
C PHE A 100 22.19 -7.78 -2.37
N MET A 101 22.13 -7.79 -1.03
CA MET A 101 22.74 -8.84 -0.22
C MET A 101 22.04 -10.19 -0.41
N MET A 102 20.71 -10.21 -0.51
CA MET A 102 19.96 -11.43 -0.82
C MET A 102 20.29 -11.97 -2.21
N LYS A 103 20.43 -11.10 -3.22
CA LYS A 103 20.87 -11.49 -4.57
C LYS A 103 22.26 -12.12 -4.54
N TYR A 104 23.17 -11.56 -3.75
CA TYR A 104 24.55 -12.04 -3.61
C TYR A 104 24.78 -12.74 -2.26
N LYS A 105 23.89 -13.66 -1.86
CA LYS A 105 23.90 -14.29 -0.53
C LYS A 105 25.23 -14.95 -0.14
N ASN A 106 25.93 -15.59 -1.08
CA ASN A 106 27.23 -16.21 -0.79
C ASN A 106 28.30 -15.14 -0.49
N PHE A 107 28.26 -14.00 -1.17
CA PHE A 107 29.11 -12.86 -0.84
C PHE A 107 28.77 -12.31 0.55
N PHE A 108 27.48 -12.16 0.88
CA PHE A 108 27.06 -11.69 2.20
C PHE A 108 27.58 -12.59 3.33
N LEU A 109 27.41 -13.91 3.22
CA LEU A 109 27.89 -14.88 4.21
C LEU A 109 29.42 -14.86 4.35
N MET A 110 30.14 -14.72 3.24
CA MET A 110 31.60 -14.59 3.24
C MET A 110 32.04 -13.29 3.93
N TYR A 111 31.38 -12.18 3.61
CA TYR A 111 31.66 -10.87 4.17
C TYR A 111 31.36 -10.79 5.67
N GLU A 112 30.28 -11.41 6.14
CA GLU A 112 29.95 -11.48 7.57
C GLU A 112 31.00 -12.28 8.35
N LYS A 113 31.49 -13.40 7.81
CA LYS A 113 32.58 -14.18 8.41
C LYS A 113 33.87 -13.35 8.54
N GLU A 114 34.21 -12.58 7.51
CA GLU A 114 35.42 -11.75 7.50
C GLU A 114 35.38 -10.69 8.60
N LYS A 115 34.23 -10.04 8.79
CA LYS A 115 34.04 -9.02 9.84
C LYS A 115 34.23 -9.53 11.27
N LEU A 116 33.98 -10.82 11.49
CA LEU A 116 34.07 -11.44 12.81
C LEU A 116 35.48 -11.94 13.15
N ASN A 117 36.40 -11.97 12.18
CA ASN A 117 37.78 -12.40 12.38
C ASN A 117 38.67 -11.21 12.76
N ALA A 118 38.98 -11.08 14.05
CA ALA A 118 39.84 -10.01 14.59
C ALA A 118 41.29 -10.03 14.07
N ASP A 119 41.76 -11.17 13.57
CA ASP A 119 43.13 -11.38 13.07
C ASP A 119 43.32 -11.01 11.59
N ASN A 120 42.25 -10.71 10.86
CA ASN A 120 42.35 -10.39 9.44
C ASN A 120 42.65 -8.90 9.25
N HIS A 121 43.81 -8.59 8.64
CA HIS A 121 44.10 -7.27 8.10
C HIS A 121 43.15 -6.98 6.93
N VAL A 122 41.93 -6.53 7.23
CA VAL A 122 41.02 -6.00 6.22
C VAL A 122 41.75 -4.87 5.50
N CYS A 123 41.96 -5.04 4.19
CA CYS A 123 42.65 -4.06 3.37
C CYS A 123 41.97 -2.69 3.52
N SER A 124 42.76 -1.61 3.60
CA SER A 124 42.28 -0.24 3.81
C SER A 124 41.16 0.17 2.85
N LYS A 125 41.19 -0.35 1.61
CA LYS A 125 40.12 -0.13 0.62
C LYS A 125 38.75 -0.63 1.07
N ILE A 126 38.68 -1.80 1.70
CA ILE A 126 37.41 -2.38 2.17
C ILE A 126 36.88 -1.55 3.33
N LYS A 127 37.74 -1.16 4.27
CA LYS A 127 37.37 -0.25 5.37
C LYS A 127 36.78 1.06 4.85
N ASN A 128 37.44 1.68 3.87
CA ASN A 128 36.94 2.91 3.24
C ASN A 128 35.57 2.73 2.56
N LEU A 129 35.28 1.57 1.97
CA LEU A 129 33.98 1.28 1.37
C LEU A 129 32.89 1.08 2.43
N GLU A 130 33.22 0.44 3.55
CA GLU A 130 32.30 0.28 4.67
C GLU A 130 31.97 1.62 5.32
N GLU A 131 32.99 2.45 5.58
CA GLU A 131 32.84 3.82 6.07
C GLU A 131 32.02 4.66 5.09
N ALA A 132 32.33 4.61 3.79
CA ALA A 132 31.56 5.33 2.77
C ALA A 132 30.09 4.92 2.76
N ARG A 133 29.79 3.63 3.00
CA ARG A 133 28.41 3.15 3.08
C ARG A 133 27.70 3.62 4.36
N LEU A 134 28.38 3.56 5.50
CA LEU A 134 27.85 4.07 6.77
C LEU A 134 27.59 5.57 6.70
N ASN A 135 28.52 6.33 6.11
CA ASN A 135 28.40 7.78 5.94
C ASN A 135 27.19 8.18 5.10
N ILE A 136 26.81 7.40 4.07
CA ILE A 136 25.55 7.65 3.34
C ILE A 136 24.36 7.69 4.30
N LEU A 137 24.28 6.72 5.22
CA LEU A 137 23.16 6.64 6.17
C LEU A 137 23.23 7.73 7.24
N ILE A 138 24.45 8.02 7.75
CA ILE A 138 24.70 9.12 8.70
C ILE A 138 24.28 10.45 8.09
N ASP A 139 24.60 10.72 6.82
CA ASP A 139 24.25 11.95 6.12
C ASP A 139 22.73 12.10 5.98
N ILE A 140 22.01 11.01 5.65
CA ILE A 140 20.54 11.00 5.60
C ILE A 140 19.95 11.31 6.98
N ILE A 141 20.48 10.69 8.04
CA ILE A 141 20.01 10.88 9.41
C ILE A 141 20.25 12.33 9.86
N ASN A 142 21.45 12.86 9.64
CA ASN A 142 21.79 14.25 9.96
C ASN A 142 20.89 15.25 9.20
N LYS A 143 20.61 14.98 7.92
CA LYS A 143 19.67 15.79 7.14
C LYS A 143 18.27 15.74 7.75
N GLY A 144 17.76 14.56 8.10
CA GLY A 144 16.44 14.44 8.71
C GLY A 144 16.33 15.08 10.10
N LYS A 145 17.39 15.05 10.91
CA LYS A 145 17.48 15.81 12.17
C LYS A 145 17.42 17.32 11.94
N SER A 146 18.21 17.82 10.98
CA SER A 146 18.20 19.26 10.63
C SER A 146 16.83 19.75 10.12
N GLN A 147 16.01 18.83 9.61
CA GLN A 147 14.65 19.07 9.16
C GLN A 147 13.59 18.85 10.27
N GLY A 148 13.99 18.45 11.48
CA GLY A 148 13.08 18.14 12.59
C GLY A 148 12.24 16.87 12.39
N ILE A 149 12.62 16.01 11.44
CA ILE A 149 11.89 14.77 11.11
C ILE A 149 12.38 13.61 11.98
N PHE A 150 13.69 13.56 12.27
CA PHE A 150 14.32 12.51 13.08
C PHE A 150 14.70 13.01 14.47
N ASN A 151 14.65 12.12 15.45
CA ASN A 151 15.02 12.38 16.83
C ASN A 151 16.54 12.57 17.00
N GLU A 152 16.95 12.99 18.20
CA GLU A 152 18.34 13.35 18.53
C GLU A 152 19.27 12.15 18.82
N ILE A 153 18.91 10.91 18.44
CA ILE A 153 19.78 9.74 18.58
C ILE A 153 21.12 9.97 17.87
N GLU A 154 22.26 9.65 18.50
CA GLU A 154 23.59 9.81 17.86
C GLU A 154 23.62 9.13 16.48
N SER A 155 24.01 9.87 15.44
CA SER A 155 23.77 9.47 14.05
C SER A 155 24.61 8.26 13.64
N GLY A 156 25.83 8.14 14.17
CA GLY A 156 26.69 6.97 13.97
C GLY A 156 26.07 5.71 14.57
N LEU A 157 25.68 5.75 15.83
CA LEU A 157 24.99 4.66 16.54
C LEU A 157 23.73 4.22 15.80
N ALA A 158 22.90 5.17 15.38
CA ALA A 158 21.67 4.88 14.65
C ALA A 158 21.94 4.20 13.30
N ALA A 159 22.96 4.68 12.56
CA ALA A 159 23.36 4.07 11.30
C ALA A 159 23.91 2.64 11.49
N GLU A 160 24.74 2.42 12.52
CA GLU A 160 25.26 1.09 12.87
C GLU A 160 24.15 0.12 13.26
N MET A 161 23.21 0.55 14.12
CA MET A 161 22.05 -0.25 14.50
C MET A 161 21.21 -0.63 13.28
N ALA A 162 20.90 0.33 12.40
CA ALA A 162 20.12 0.10 11.19
C ALA A 162 20.78 -0.94 10.26
N VAL A 163 22.10 -0.82 10.02
CA VAL A 163 22.86 -1.80 9.21
C VAL A 163 22.80 -3.19 9.85
N ASN A 164 22.97 -3.29 11.17
CA ASN A 164 22.94 -4.57 11.87
C ASN A 164 21.55 -5.23 11.87
N VAL A 165 20.48 -4.45 11.97
CA VAL A 165 19.10 -4.96 11.81
C VAL A 165 18.89 -5.54 10.41
N ILE A 166 19.31 -4.82 9.36
CA ILE A 166 19.22 -5.31 7.97
C ILE A 166 19.98 -6.64 7.83
N TYR A 167 21.19 -6.72 8.41
CA TYR A 167 22.04 -7.91 8.32
C TYR A 167 21.45 -9.12 9.05
N ALA A 168 20.92 -8.91 10.26
CA ALA A 168 20.24 -9.95 11.01
C ALA A 168 19.04 -10.52 10.22
N ALA A 169 18.27 -9.66 9.56
CA ALA A 169 17.15 -10.08 8.74
C ALA A 169 17.59 -10.83 7.48
N ILE A 170 18.63 -10.38 6.78
CA ILE A 170 19.21 -11.10 5.63
C ILE A 170 19.67 -12.50 6.05
N LYS A 171 20.42 -12.61 7.14
CA LYS A 171 20.91 -13.89 7.66
C LYS A 171 19.77 -14.85 7.96
N ARG A 172 18.78 -14.39 8.73
CA ARG A 172 17.55 -15.14 9.01
C ARG A 172 16.84 -15.58 7.72
N GLY A 173 16.72 -14.69 6.74
CA GLY A 173 16.07 -14.96 5.46
C GLY A 173 16.80 -16.02 4.63
N ILE A 174 18.14 -16.01 4.64
CA ILE A 174 18.97 -17.04 4.00
C ILE A 174 18.79 -18.38 4.70
N GLU A 175 18.88 -18.42 6.04
CA GLU A 175 18.75 -19.65 6.84
C GLU A 175 17.37 -20.31 6.72
N LYS A 176 16.31 -19.50 6.59
CA LYS A 176 14.93 -19.98 6.46
C LYS A 176 14.46 -20.21 5.03
N GLU A 177 15.30 -19.96 4.02
CA GLU A 177 14.97 -20.10 2.60
C GLU A 177 13.63 -19.44 2.20
N ILE A 178 13.40 -18.21 2.67
CA ILE A 178 12.12 -17.52 2.48
C ILE A 178 11.76 -17.29 1.01
N SER A 179 10.46 -17.36 0.69
CA SER A 179 9.90 -17.08 -0.64
C SER A 179 10.10 -15.61 -1.05
N ASP A 180 9.96 -15.32 -2.34
CA ASP A 180 10.10 -13.95 -2.86
C ASP A 180 9.00 -13.00 -2.34
N GLU A 181 7.78 -13.50 -2.13
CA GLU A 181 6.70 -12.74 -1.47
C GLU A 181 7.08 -12.37 -0.03
N ASN A 182 7.65 -13.32 0.72
CA ASN A 182 8.10 -13.06 2.10
C ASN A 182 9.28 -12.08 2.14
N LYS A 183 10.17 -12.07 1.15
CA LYS A 183 11.24 -11.06 1.04
C LYS A 183 10.69 -9.64 0.88
N ILE A 184 9.58 -9.48 0.14
CA ILE A 184 8.91 -8.19 -0.02
C ILE A 184 8.28 -7.72 1.29
N SER A 185 7.60 -8.61 2.01
CA SER A 185 7.03 -8.26 3.32
C SER A 185 8.12 -7.95 4.35
N GLU A 186 9.22 -8.70 4.37
CA GLU A 186 10.28 -8.55 5.36
C GLU A 186 11.05 -7.24 5.18
N ARG A 187 11.37 -6.83 3.94
CA ARG A 187 12.07 -5.56 3.70
C ARG A 187 11.24 -4.33 4.12
N GLU A 188 9.91 -4.39 3.96
CA GLU A 188 9.02 -3.31 4.44
C GLU A 188 9.00 -3.28 5.97
N ALA A 189 8.89 -4.45 6.63
CA ALA A 189 8.94 -4.52 8.10
C ALA A 189 10.28 -4.02 8.68
N ILE A 190 11.42 -4.32 8.03
CA ILE A 190 12.73 -3.78 8.43
C ILE A 190 12.73 -2.26 8.32
N PHE A 191 12.23 -1.72 7.20
CA PHE A 191 12.14 -0.28 7.01
C PHE A 191 11.27 0.36 8.09
N GLU A 192 10.08 -0.18 8.35
CA GLU A 192 9.18 0.30 9.40
C GLU A 192 9.83 0.28 10.79
N PHE A 193 10.54 -0.80 11.13
CA PHE A 193 11.25 -0.89 12.40
C PHE A 193 12.31 0.20 12.56
N ILE A 194 13.13 0.42 11.52
CA ILE A 194 14.20 1.42 11.55
C ILE A 194 13.63 2.83 11.55
N ILE A 195 12.66 3.14 10.68
CA ILE A 195 12.12 4.50 10.57
C ILE A 195 11.40 4.91 11.85
N ASN A 196 10.67 4.01 12.50
CA ASN A 196 9.99 4.31 13.77
C ASN A 196 10.98 4.57 14.91
N GLY A 197 12.17 3.97 14.88
CA GLY A 197 13.25 4.26 15.82
C GLY A 197 13.95 5.61 15.56
N LEU A 198 13.86 6.13 14.33
CA LEU A 198 14.49 7.39 13.92
C LEU A 198 13.55 8.59 14.02
N LEU A 199 12.25 8.42 13.79
CA LEU A 199 11.29 9.52 13.85
C LEU A 199 11.31 10.20 15.22
N VAL A 200 11.07 11.52 15.25
CA VAL A 200 10.81 12.24 16.49
C VAL A 200 9.61 11.58 17.18
N SER A 201 9.88 10.83 18.26
CA SER A 201 8.84 10.38 19.18
C SER A 201 8.41 11.58 19.99
N ASP A 202 7.49 12.37 19.46
CA ASP A 202 7.02 13.52 20.20
C ASP A 202 6.03 13.02 21.26
N SER A 203 6.54 12.60 22.41
CA SER A 203 5.73 12.18 23.56
C SER A 203 4.83 13.32 24.05
N SER A 204 5.18 14.58 23.73
CA SER A 204 4.34 15.75 23.97
C SER A 204 3.23 15.90 22.93
N LEU A 205 3.49 15.56 21.66
CA LEU A 205 2.48 15.59 20.60
C LEU A 205 1.54 14.39 20.66
N ASP A 206 2.06 13.20 20.92
CA ASP A 206 1.25 12.00 21.15
C ASP A 206 0.41 12.18 22.42
N SER A 207 0.94 12.78 23.50
CA SER A 207 0.11 13.17 24.66
C SER A 207 -0.89 14.29 24.33
N LYS A 208 -0.53 15.23 23.46
CA LYS A 208 -1.46 16.26 22.96
C LYS A 208 -2.60 15.64 22.18
N LEU A 209 -2.33 14.79 21.18
CA LEU A 209 -3.38 14.08 20.42
C LEU A 209 -4.21 13.19 21.33
N LYS A 210 -3.58 12.52 22.31
CA LYS A 210 -4.26 11.73 23.35
C LYS A 210 -5.10 12.55 24.32
N SER A 211 -5.06 13.89 24.24
CA SER A 211 -5.99 14.78 24.92
C SER A 211 -7.18 15.21 24.05
N LEU A 212 -7.08 15.05 22.73
CA LEU A 212 -8.08 15.55 21.77
C LEU A 212 -9.18 14.54 21.48
N THR A 213 -10.36 15.07 21.20
CA THR A 213 -11.54 14.35 20.74
C THR A 213 -11.81 14.65 19.27
N VAL A 214 -12.04 13.60 18.48
CA VAL A 214 -12.31 13.72 17.05
C VAL A 214 -13.70 13.15 16.74
N LEU A 215 -14.46 13.85 15.91
CA LEU A 215 -15.66 13.32 15.29
C LEU A 215 -15.45 13.11 13.79
N ILE A 216 -15.77 11.91 13.30
CA ILE A 216 -15.58 11.52 11.91
C ILE A 216 -16.93 11.34 11.22
N ALA A 217 -17.20 12.20 10.24
CA ALA A 217 -18.38 12.13 9.39
C ALA A 217 -18.14 11.15 8.23
N ARG A 218 -18.83 9.99 8.28
CA ARG A 218 -18.70 8.91 7.28
C ARG A 218 -19.88 7.92 7.34
N ASN A 219 -19.89 6.90 6.48
CA ASN A 219 -20.81 5.76 6.57
C ASN A 219 -20.43 4.81 7.74
N LEU A 220 -21.44 4.33 8.49
CA LEU A 220 -21.31 3.39 9.63
C LEU A 220 -20.67 2.05 9.29
N GLU A 221 -20.83 1.54 8.06
CA GLU A 221 -20.27 0.23 7.68
C GLU A 221 -18.73 0.15 7.81
N LYS A 222 -18.05 1.30 7.88
CA LYS A 222 -16.59 1.39 8.05
C LYS A 222 -16.17 1.98 9.41
N GLU A 223 -17.06 1.99 10.39
CA GLU A 223 -16.80 2.58 11.71
C GLU A 223 -15.67 1.84 12.45
N PHE A 224 -15.73 0.51 12.51
CA PHE A 224 -14.80 -0.31 13.31
C PHE A 224 -13.32 -0.11 12.91
N GLU A 225 -13.01 -0.28 11.62
CA GLU A 225 -11.65 -0.11 11.07
C GLU A 225 -11.11 1.31 11.35
N THR A 226 -11.97 2.32 11.20
CA THR A 226 -11.59 3.72 11.43
C THR A 226 -11.34 3.99 12.90
N LYS A 227 -12.17 3.41 13.78
CA LYS A 227 -12.05 3.56 15.23
C LYS A 227 -10.73 2.94 15.69
N GLU A 228 -10.43 1.73 15.22
CA GLU A 228 -9.17 1.05 15.53
C GLU A 228 -7.96 1.90 15.15
N LEU A 229 -7.99 2.54 13.98
CA LEU A 229 -6.92 3.41 13.52
C LEU A 229 -6.79 4.70 14.36
N PHE A 230 -7.88 5.43 14.56
CA PHE A 230 -7.84 6.75 15.23
C PHE A 230 -7.64 6.63 16.75
N SER A 231 -8.17 5.60 17.41
CA SER A 231 -8.03 5.41 18.87
C SER A 231 -6.57 5.19 19.30
N LYS A 232 -5.68 4.83 18.36
CA LYS A 232 -4.22 4.79 18.60
C LYS A 232 -3.64 6.16 18.94
N TYR A 233 -4.25 7.25 18.45
CA TYR A 233 -3.70 8.60 18.57
C TYR A 233 -4.55 9.54 19.41
N PHE A 234 -5.88 9.39 19.41
CA PHE A 234 -6.81 10.33 20.05
C PHE A 234 -7.38 9.83 21.37
N LYS A 235 -7.82 10.75 22.23
CA LYS A 235 -8.51 10.44 23.50
C LYS A 235 -9.82 9.69 23.24
N SER A 236 -10.60 10.23 22.31
CA SER A 236 -11.95 9.77 22.02
C SER A 236 -12.26 9.99 20.54
N VAL A 237 -12.93 9.01 19.94
CA VAL A 237 -13.28 8.98 18.53
C VAL A 237 -14.77 8.74 18.43
N PHE A 238 -15.49 9.77 17.99
CA PHE A 238 -16.92 9.73 17.73
C PHE A 238 -17.17 9.64 16.23
N PHE A 239 -18.33 9.12 15.88
CA PHE A 239 -18.75 9.00 14.49
C PHE A 239 -20.05 9.74 14.31
N PHE A 240 -20.23 10.32 13.12
CA PHE A 240 -21.51 10.85 12.72
C PHE A 240 -21.88 10.32 11.33
N PRO A 241 -22.97 9.55 11.22
CA PRO A 241 -23.38 9.01 9.94
C PRO A 241 -23.99 10.11 9.09
N SER A 242 -23.19 10.68 8.21
CA SER A 242 -23.64 11.71 7.24
C SER A 242 -24.08 11.11 5.91
N ILE A 243 -23.77 9.83 5.67
CA ILE A 243 -24.21 9.09 4.50
C ILE A 243 -24.67 7.70 4.92
N ALA A 244 -25.78 7.26 4.34
CA ALA A 244 -26.27 5.89 4.40
C ALA A 244 -26.66 5.39 3.01
N VAL A 245 -26.67 4.06 2.90
CA VAL A 245 -27.33 3.36 1.81
C VAL A 245 -28.76 3.09 2.28
N ASN A 246 -29.74 3.67 1.59
CA ASN A 246 -31.14 3.58 1.95
C ASN A 246 -31.90 2.74 0.93
N ARG A 247 -33.12 2.32 1.30
CA ARG A 247 -34.06 1.74 0.34
C ARG A 247 -34.51 2.82 -0.66
N VAL A 248 -34.85 2.39 -1.86
CA VAL A 248 -35.59 3.27 -2.77
C VAL A 248 -36.99 3.52 -2.21
N SER A 249 -37.58 4.67 -2.57
CA SER A 249 -38.90 5.07 -2.07
C SER A 249 -40.05 4.27 -2.69
N ASP A 250 -39.85 3.75 -3.90
CA ASP A 250 -40.82 2.95 -4.65
C ASP A 250 -40.11 1.76 -5.31
N TYR A 251 -40.65 0.55 -5.11
CA TYR A 251 -40.18 -0.69 -5.72
C TYR A 251 -41.14 -1.21 -6.80
N SER A 252 -42.18 -0.45 -7.18
CA SER A 252 -43.22 -0.91 -8.11
C SER A 252 -42.67 -1.38 -9.46
N GLU A 253 -41.69 -0.64 -10.01
CA GLU A 253 -41.00 -1.03 -11.25
C GLU A 253 -40.17 -2.31 -11.06
N PHE A 254 -39.43 -2.41 -9.95
CA PHE A 254 -38.68 -3.62 -9.60
C PHE A 254 -39.61 -4.83 -9.54
N ASP A 255 -40.69 -4.75 -8.78
CA ASP A 255 -41.60 -5.88 -8.58
C ASP A 255 -42.26 -6.31 -9.88
N LEU A 256 -42.65 -5.34 -10.73
CA LEU A 256 -43.27 -5.62 -12.02
C LEU A 256 -42.30 -6.32 -12.97
N ILE A 257 -41.05 -5.84 -13.06
CA ILE A 257 -40.05 -6.41 -13.97
C ILE A 257 -39.62 -7.80 -13.49
N ILE A 258 -39.37 -7.98 -12.19
CA ILE A 258 -38.99 -9.27 -11.63
C ILE A 258 -40.08 -10.34 -11.85
N LYS A 259 -41.36 -9.98 -11.74
CA LYS A 259 -42.48 -10.92 -12.00
C LYS A 259 -42.68 -11.24 -13.48
N SER A 260 -42.42 -10.29 -14.37
CA SER A 260 -42.85 -10.37 -15.78
C SER A 260 -41.76 -10.80 -16.75
N GLN A 261 -40.49 -10.72 -16.36
CA GLN A 261 -39.36 -10.98 -17.24
C GLN A 261 -38.54 -12.18 -16.78
N LYS A 262 -38.02 -12.92 -17.75
CA LYS A 262 -36.87 -13.80 -17.55
C LYS A 262 -35.62 -13.07 -18.02
N PHE A 263 -34.50 -13.30 -17.34
CA PHE A 263 -33.23 -12.66 -17.66
C PHE A 263 -32.25 -13.71 -18.16
N ASP A 264 -31.55 -13.39 -19.26
CA ASP A 264 -30.43 -14.18 -19.74
C ASP A 264 -29.14 -13.81 -18.99
N TYR A 265 -29.04 -12.56 -18.53
CA TYR A 265 -27.89 -12.04 -17.79
C TYR A 265 -28.35 -11.24 -16.57
N ILE A 266 -27.66 -11.41 -15.44
CA ILE A 266 -27.89 -10.63 -14.22
C ILE A 266 -26.54 -10.07 -13.76
N ILE A 267 -26.39 -8.74 -13.76
CA ILE A 267 -25.10 -8.09 -13.52
C ILE A 267 -25.17 -7.25 -12.26
N PHE A 268 -24.44 -7.67 -11.23
CA PHE A 268 -24.29 -6.92 -9.99
C PHE A 268 -23.03 -6.08 -10.01
N THR A 269 -23.20 -4.75 -10.00
CA THR A 269 -22.09 -3.78 -10.04
C THR A 269 -21.54 -3.43 -8.67
N SER A 270 -22.27 -3.71 -7.58
CA SER A 270 -21.83 -3.44 -6.21
C SER A 270 -22.39 -4.42 -5.19
N ALA A 271 -21.70 -4.58 -4.06
CA ALA A 271 -22.19 -5.37 -2.93
C ALA A 271 -23.53 -4.82 -2.36
N ASN A 272 -23.75 -3.50 -2.45
CA ASN A 272 -25.01 -2.88 -2.03
C ASN A 272 -26.15 -3.27 -2.97
N ALA A 273 -25.91 -3.31 -4.29
CA ALA A 273 -26.90 -3.78 -5.24
C ALA A 273 -27.37 -5.20 -4.87
N VAL A 274 -26.44 -6.12 -4.61
CA VAL A 274 -26.75 -7.49 -4.15
C VAL A 274 -27.59 -7.48 -2.88
N LYS A 275 -27.11 -6.78 -1.83
CA LYS A 275 -27.77 -6.75 -0.52
C LYS A 275 -29.22 -6.26 -0.60
N TYR A 276 -29.47 -5.16 -1.29
CA TYR A 276 -30.81 -4.56 -1.36
C TYR A 276 -31.72 -5.28 -2.35
N PHE A 277 -31.16 -5.80 -3.44
CA PHE A 277 -31.86 -6.70 -4.35
C PHE A 277 -32.39 -7.94 -3.63
N SER A 278 -31.51 -8.70 -2.95
CA SER A 278 -31.91 -9.91 -2.21
C SER A 278 -32.85 -9.60 -1.07
N LYS A 279 -32.70 -8.42 -0.42
CA LYS A 279 -33.64 -7.96 0.60
C LYS A 279 -35.03 -7.73 0.00
N ARG A 280 -35.13 -7.04 -1.14
CA ARG A 280 -36.42 -6.77 -1.77
C ARG A 280 -37.10 -8.05 -2.23
N LEU A 281 -36.37 -8.99 -2.86
CA LEU A 281 -36.91 -10.29 -3.28
C LEU A 281 -37.57 -11.04 -2.12
N ARG A 282 -36.90 -11.11 -0.97
CA ARG A 282 -37.47 -11.74 0.24
C ARG A 282 -38.72 -11.02 0.74
N GLU A 283 -38.74 -9.68 0.68
CA GLU A 283 -39.87 -8.88 1.13
C GLU A 283 -41.07 -8.92 0.17
N SER A 284 -40.84 -9.16 -1.11
CA SER A 284 -41.90 -9.34 -2.12
C SER A 284 -42.37 -10.78 -2.26
N GLU A 285 -41.71 -11.73 -1.58
CA GLU A 285 -41.87 -13.18 -1.77
C GLU A 285 -41.67 -13.62 -3.24
N GLU A 286 -40.91 -12.83 -3.99
CA GLU A 286 -40.59 -13.14 -5.39
C GLU A 286 -39.31 -13.96 -5.46
N ASN A 287 -39.23 -14.82 -6.48
CA ASN A 287 -38.05 -15.63 -6.72
C ASN A 287 -37.59 -15.49 -8.16
N ILE A 288 -36.27 -15.45 -8.35
CA ILE A 288 -35.64 -15.42 -9.68
C ILE A 288 -34.96 -16.76 -9.89
N ASP A 289 -35.26 -17.37 -11.03
CA ASP A 289 -34.56 -18.57 -11.46
C ASP A 289 -33.23 -18.17 -12.10
N PHE A 290 -32.14 -18.45 -11.41
CA PHE A 290 -30.78 -18.19 -11.88
C PHE A 290 -30.24 -19.31 -12.78
N THR A 291 -30.96 -20.44 -12.93
CA THR A 291 -30.44 -21.66 -13.57
C THR A 291 -30.00 -21.43 -15.01
N ASP A 292 -30.78 -20.65 -15.77
CA ASP A 292 -30.52 -20.32 -17.17
C ASP A 292 -29.91 -18.91 -17.36
N SER A 293 -29.56 -18.24 -16.26
CA SER A 293 -28.98 -16.90 -16.25
C SER A 293 -27.45 -16.94 -16.15
N LEU A 294 -26.76 -16.11 -16.94
CA LEU A 294 -25.35 -15.79 -16.70
C LEU A 294 -25.24 -14.66 -15.68
N THR A 295 -24.96 -15.01 -14.42
CA THR A 295 -24.79 -14.03 -13.33
C THR A 295 -23.35 -13.54 -13.27
N ILE A 296 -23.18 -12.21 -13.31
CA ILE A 296 -21.87 -11.55 -13.30
C ILE A 296 -21.77 -10.67 -12.06
N ALA A 297 -20.78 -10.93 -11.22
CA ALA A 297 -20.38 -10.01 -10.15
C ALA A 297 -19.16 -9.22 -10.62
N VAL A 298 -19.26 -7.88 -10.68
CA VAL A 298 -18.21 -7.06 -11.31
C VAL A 298 -16.86 -7.11 -10.59
N GLY A 299 -16.85 -7.39 -9.28
CA GLY A 299 -15.60 -7.53 -8.53
C GLY A 299 -15.74 -8.43 -7.31
N SER A 300 -14.60 -8.76 -6.70
CA SER A 300 -14.49 -9.73 -5.61
C SER A 300 -15.35 -9.39 -4.37
N LYS A 301 -15.55 -8.11 -4.06
CA LYS A 301 -16.47 -7.70 -2.97
C LYS A 301 -17.94 -7.98 -3.31
N THR A 302 -18.31 -7.82 -4.57
CA THR A 302 -19.67 -8.10 -5.04
C THR A 302 -19.91 -9.60 -5.11
N GLU A 303 -18.92 -10.38 -5.54
CA GLU A 303 -18.97 -11.85 -5.53
C GLU A 303 -19.20 -12.39 -4.11
N LYS A 304 -18.40 -11.94 -3.14
CA LYS A 304 -18.60 -12.31 -1.72
C LYS A 304 -19.98 -11.93 -1.19
N ALA A 305 -20.54 -10.81 -1.65
CA ALA A 305 -21.90 -10.42 -1.28
C ALA A 305 -22.92 -11.38 -1.90
N CYS A 306 -22.75 -11.78 -3.16
CA CYS A 306 -23.60 -12.79 -3.80
C CYS A 306 -23.56 -14.12 -3.04
N GLU A 307 -22.38 -14.61 -2.67
CA GLU A 307 -22.19 -15.81 -1.86
C GLU A 307 -22.96 -15.73 -0.53
N ALA A 308 -22.84 -14.61 0.18
CA ALA A 308 -23.52 -14.38 1.45
C ALA A 308 -25.06 -14.36 1.35
N PHE A 309 -25.60 -14.13 0.15
CA PHE A 309 -27.02 -14.15 -0.14
C PHE A 309 -27.44 -15.33 -1.01
N GLU A 310 -26.57 -16.34 -1.15
CA GLU A 310 -26.82 -17.58 -1.91
C GLU A 310 -27.18 -17.34 -3.39
N ILE A 311 -26.67 -16.25 -3.97
CA ILE A 311 -26.81 -15.95 -5.40
C ILE A 311 -25.65 -16.63 -6.16
N PRO A 312 -25.92 -17.54 -7.11
CA PRO A 312 -24.87 -18.19 -7.88
C PRO A 312 -24.20 -17.16 -8.80
N VAL A 313 -22.87 -17.07 -8.72
CA VAL A 313 -22.06 -16.23 -9.61
C VAL A 313 -21.43 -17.12 -10.68
N SER A 314 -21.78 -16.87 -11.94
CA SER A 314 -21.21 -17.59 -13.08
C SER A 314 -19.83 -17.06 -13.45
N LYS A 315 -19.60 -15.74 -13.26
CA LYS A 315 -18.33 -15.10 -13.63
C LYS A 315 -18.02 -13.83 -12.83
N VAL A 316 -16.73 -13.62 -12.60
CA VAL A 316 -16.13 -12.31 -12.24
C VAL A 316 -15.16 -11.90 -13.37
N PRO A 317 -15.27 -10.68 -13.94
CA PRO A 317 -14.36 -10.21 -14.99
C PRO A 317 -12.97 -9.89 -14.41
N GLU A 318 -11.92 -9.97 -15.24
CA GLU A 318 -10.55 -9.62 -14.81
C GLU A 318 -10.40 -8.14 -14.44
N LYS A 319 -11.13 -7.27 -15.14
CA LYS A 319 -11.18 -5.83 -14.87
C LYS A 319 -12.48 -5.50 -14.14
N PHE A 320 -12.38 -5.02 -12.89
CA PHE A 320 -13.53 -4.69 -12.04
C PHE A 320 -14.18 -3.35 -12.40
N SER A 321 -14.71 -3.23 -13.61
CA SER A 321 -15.31 -2.00 -14.15
C SER A 321 -16.41 -2.29 -15.18
N ALA A 322 -17.24 -1.30 -15.50
CA ALA A 322 -18.22 -1.37 -16.59
C ALA A 322 -17.57 -1.82 -17.91
N ASN A 323 -16.44 -1.21 -18.28
CA ASN A 323 -15.67 -1.59 -19.47
C ASN A 323 -15.15 -3.03 -19.40
N GLY A 324 -14.73 -3.50 -18.23
CA GLY A 324 -14.29 -4.89 -18.04
C GLY A 324 -15.41 -5.90 -18.29
N VAL A 325 -16.65 -5.58 -17.86
CA VAL A 325 -17.83 -6.40 -18.15
C VAL A 325 -18.15 -6.37 -19.66
N LEU A 326 -18.14 -5.20 -20.30
CA LEU A 326 -18.40 -5.06 -21.74
C LEU A 326 -17.37 -5.83 -22.58
N GLU A 327 -16.09 -5.78 -22.18
CA GLU A 327 -15.00 -6.53 -22.80
C GLU A 327 -15.18 -8.04 -22.64
N PHE A 328 -15.53 -8.50 -21.45
CA PHE A 328 -15.86 -9.91 -21.19
C PHE A 328 -17.05 -10.38 -22.06
N LEU A 329 -18.09 -9.57 -22.14
CA LEU A 329 -19.27 -9.89 -22.95
C LEU A 329 -19.03 -9.73 -24.45
N LYS A 330 -17.87 -9.26 -24.91
CA LYS A 330 -17.58 -9.05 -26.35
C LYS A 330 -17.69 -10.33 -27.19
N SER A 331 -17.36 -11.49 -26.62
CA SER A 331 -17.51 -12.79 -27.27
C SER A 331 -18.90 -13.42 -27.12
N HIS A 332 -19.81 -12.74 -26.43
CA HIS A 332 -21.17 -13.21 -26.17
C HIS A 332 -22.15 -12.48 -27.11
N ASP A 333 -23.10 -13.22 -27.68
CA ASP A 333 -24.24 -12.62 -28.36
C ASP A 333 -25.25 -12.15 -27.32
N VAL A 334 -25.35 -10.82 -27.17
CA VAL A 334 -26.26 -10.16 -26.23
C VAL A 334 -27.47 -9.55 -26.96
N SER A 335 -27.56 -9.69 -28.29
CA SER A 335 -28.65 -9.10 -29.06
C SER A 335 -29.98 -9.75 -28.71
N ASN A 336 -31.00 -8.93 -28.45
CA ASN A 336 -32.34 -9.31 -27.98
C ASN A 336 -32.37 -10.10 -26.65
N LYS A 337 -31.26 -10.10 -25.91
CA LYS A 337 -31.17 -10.77 -24.60
C LYS A 337 -31.60 -9.83 -23.49
N ASN A 338 -32.31 -10.38 -22.51
CA ASN A 338 -32.79 -9.62 -21.35
C ASN A 338 -31.68 -9.55 -20.30
N VAL A 339 -31.22 -8.34 -20.00
CA VAL A 339 -30.14 -8.10 -19.03
C VAL A 339 -30.66 -7.30 -17.85
N LEU A 340 -30.60 -7.87 -16.65
CA LEU A 340 -30.95 -7.20 -15.41
C LEU A 340 -29.72 -6.59 -14.77
N ILE A 341 -29.78 -5.30 -14.41
CA ILE A 341 -28.71 -4.59 -13.71
C ILE A 341 -29.31 -3.90 -12.47
N PRO A 342 -29.28 -4.56 -11.30
CA PRO A 342 -29.68 -3.92 -10.05
C PRO A 342 -28.66 -2.82 -9.69
N CYS A 343 -29.13 -1.60 -9.49
CA CYS A 343 -28.27 -0.42 -9.39
C CYS A 343 -28.72 0.59 -8.32
N SER A 344 -28.00 1.71 -8.19
CA SER A 344 -28.44 2.85 -7.39
C SER A 344 -29.46 3.70 -8.15
N GLU A 345 -30.39 4.33 -7.42
CA GLU A 345 -31.40 5.26 -7.96
C GLU A 345 -30.82 6.35 -8.87
N ILE A 346 -29.62 6.84 -8.52
CA ILE A 346 -28.84 7.72 -9.38
C ILE A 346 -27.80 6.84 -10.09
N SER A 347 -28.18 6.21 -11.20
CA SER A 347 -27.23 5.61 -12.13
C SER A 347 -27.72 5.70 -13.58
N ARG A 348 -26.96 6.42 -14.40
CA ARG A 348 -26.85 6.16 -15.84
C ARG A 348 -25.41 5.75 -16.04
N ASP A 349 -25.18 4.46 -16.25
CA ASP A 349 -23.83 3.93 -16.34
C ASP A 349 -23.48 3.46 -17.75
N GLU A 350 -22.21 3.58 -18.10
CA GLU A 350 -21.63 3.20 -19.38
C GLU A 350 -21.92 1.74 -19.74
N LEU A 351 -22.14 0.89 -18.72
CA LEU A 351 -22.49 -0.52 -18.89
C LEU A 351 -23.86 -0.68 -19.55
N SER A 352 -24.87 0.03 -19.05
CA SER A 352 -26.23 -0.02 -19.59
C SER A 352 -26.24 0.45 -21.05
N GLU A 353 -25.64 1.59 -21.34
CA GLU A 353 -25.55 2.14 -22.71
C GLU A 353 -24.76 1.22 -23.64
N GLY A 354 -23.64 0.68 -23.17
CA GLY A 354 -22.81 -0.25 -23.94
C GLY A 354 -23.55 -1.52 -24.34
N LEU A 355 -24.39 -2.07 -23.46
CA LEU A 355 -25.20 -3.26 -23.74
C LEU A 355 -26.38 -2.94 -24.68
N ILE A 356 -27.07 -1.82 -24.48
CA ILE A 356 -28.14 -1.35 -25.37
C ILE A 356 -27.60 -1.14 -26.79
N SER A 357 -26.42 -0.54 -26.94
CA SER A 357 -25.78 -0.32 -28.25
C SER A 357 -25.49 -1.61 -29.03
N ARG A 358 -25.44 -2.75 -28.31
CA ARG A 358 -25.24 -4.09 -28.86
C ARG A 358 -26.53 -4.88 -29.03
N GLY A 359 -27.69 -4.22 -28.88
CA GLY A 359 -29.01 -4.78 -29.11
C GLY A 359 -29.62 -5.51 -27.91
N ALA A 360 -29.05 -5.41 -26.71
CA ALA A 360 -29.62 -6.03 -25.50
C ALA A 360 -30.84 -5.26 -24.98
N ASN A 361 -31.79 -5.98 -24.39
CA ASN A 361 -32.90 -5.40 -23.64
C ASN A 361 -32.45 -5.22 -22.18
N VAL A 362 -32.02 -4.01 -21.82
CA VAL A 362 -31.43 -3.74 -20.51
C VAL A 362 -32.47 -3.19 -19.52
N PHE A 363 -32.55 -3.82 -18.36
CA PHE A 363 -33.38 -3.43 -17.22
C PHE A 363 -32.47 -2.96 -16.08
N SER A 364 -32.13 -1.68 -16.07
CA SER A 364 -31.34 -1.07 -14.99
C SER A 364 -32.28 -0.59 -13.90
N ILE A 365 -32.42 -1.37 -12.83
CA ILE A 365 -33.45 -1.16 -11.81
C ILE A 365 -32.83 -0.65 -10.51
N PRO A 366 -33.24 0.53 -10.01
CA PRO A 366 -32.88 1.00 -8.69
C PRO A 366 -33.30 0.04 -7.57
N VAL A 367 -32.33 -0.42 -6.78
CA VAL A 367 -32.62 -1.25 -5.58
C VAL A 367 -32.20 -0.56 -4.28
N TYR A 368 -31.33 0.44 -4.37
CA TYR A 368 -30.94 1.29 -3.24
C TYR A 368 -30.72 2.73 -3.70
N THR A 369 -30.66 3.64 -2.74
CA THR A 369 -30.27 5.03 -2.97
C THR A 369 -29.22 5.45 -1.96
N ASN A 370 -28.32 6.36 -2.34
CA ASN A 370 -27.34 6.94 -1.43
C ASN A 370 -27.92 8.24 -0.89
N GLY A 371 -27.96 8.40 0.42
CA GLY A 371 -28.55 9.58 1.02
C GLY A 371 -28.10 9.79 2.46
N VAL A 372 -28.94 10.50 3.21
CA VAL A 372 -28.79 10.75 4.63
C VAL A 372 -29.43 9.58 5.41
N PRO A 373 -28.85 9.11 6.53
CA PRO A 373 -29.51 8.07 7.35
C PRO A 373 -30.88 8.51 7.88
N ASP A 374 -31.71 7.55 8.26
CA ASP A 374 -33.01 7.83 8.87
C ASP A 374 -32.89 8.72 10.11
N GLU A 375 -33.85 9.63 10.32
CA GLU A 375 -33.84 10.58 11.44
C GLU A 375 -33.74 9.87 12.80
N LYS A 376 -34.34 8.68 12.95
CA LYS A 376 -34.23 7.86 14.16
C LYS A 376 -32.80 7.44 14.47
N VAL A 377 -32.02 7.11 13.44
CA VAL A 377 -30.59 6.78 13.59
C VAL A 377 -29.83 8.05 13.96
N LEU A 378 -30.10 9.15 13.26
CA LEU A 378 -29.42 10.43 13.51
C LEU A 378 -29.64 10.97 14.92
N LEU A 379 -30.81 10.79 15.52
CA LEU A 379 -31.11 11.26 16.88
C LEU A 379 -30.09 10.76 17.92
N THR A 380 -29.70 9.49 17.85
CA THR A 380 -28.69 8.93 18.76
C THR A 380 -27.34 9.61 18.59
N TYR A 381 -26.87 9.76 17.34
CA TYR A 381 -25.57 10.37 17.06
C TYR A 381 -25.53 11.89 17.24
N LYS A 382 -26.67 12.58 17.06
CA LYS A 382 -26.81 14.02 17.35
C LYS A 382 -26.65 14.26 18.85
N ASN A 383 -27.31 13.47 19.69
CA ASN A 383 -27.17 13.57 21.14
C ASN A 383 -25.71 13.33 21.58
N ASP A 384 -25.06 12.29 21.04
CA ASP A 384 -23.65 12.02 21.34
C ASP A 384 -22.74 13.17 20.92
N PHE A 385 -23.00 13.79 19.76
CA PHE A 385 -22.24 14.96 19.31
C PHE A 385 -22.45 16.19 20.21
N GLU A 386 -23.67 16.47 20.64
CA GLU A 386 -24.00 17.65 21.45
C GLU A 386 -23.48 17.55 22.89
N LEU A 387 -23.34 16.32 23.42
CA LEU A 387 -22.86 16.07 24.78
C LEU A 387 -21.33 16.07 24.93
N ASN A 388 -20.58 16.05 23.83
CA ASN A 388 -19.13 15.92 23.86
C ASN A 388 -18.43 17.16 23.28
N GLU A 389 -17.36 17.60 23.94
CA GLU A 389 -16.46 18.60 23.35
C GLU A 389 -15.64 17.95 22.23
N ILE A 390 -15.78 18.48 21.01
CA ILE A 390 -15.09 18.00 19.82
C ILE A 390 -14.03 19.00 19.40
N ASP A 391 -12.76 18.56 19.34
CA ASP A 391 -11.65 19.38 18.87
C ASP A 391 -11.58 19.39 17.33
N TRP A 392 -11.82 18.23 16.72
CA TRP A 392 -11.69 18.03 15.28
C TRP A 392 -12.93 17.42 14.64
N LEU A 393 -13.39 18.03 13.55
CA LEU A 393 -14.35 17.46 12.62
C LEU A 393 -13.62 16.93 11.39
N VAL A 394 -13.89 15.67 11.05
CA VAL A 394 -13.25 14.99 9.92
C VAL A 394 -14.29 14.63 8.86
N PHE A 395 -14.10 15.12 7.63
CA PHE A 395 -14.97 14.78 6.49
C PHE A 395 -14.23 13.92 5.46
N THR A 396 -14.85 12.79 5.10
CA THR A 396 -14.22 11.74 4.27
C THR A 396 -14.64 11.78 2.80
N SER A 397 -15.55 12.69 2.43
CA SER A 397 -15.94 12.98 1.04
C SER A 397 -16.75 14.29 0.98
N PRO A 398 -16.94 14.90 -0.21
CA PRO A 398 -17.80 16.08 -0.36
C PRO A 398 -19.21 15.86 0.21
N SER A 399 -19.80 14.70 -0.10
CA SER A 399 -21.15 14.35 0.35
C SER A 399 -21.26 14.23 1.87
N THR A 400 -20.21 13.77 2.58
CA THR A 400 -20.25 13.73 4.05
C THR A 400 -20.36 15.12 4.66
N TYR A 401 -19.70 16.12 4.07
CA TYR A 401 -19.77 17.50 4.52
C TYR A 401 -21.12 18.13 4.19
N ILE A 402 -21.55 18.06 2.93
CA ILE A 402 -22.82 18.65 2.45
C ILE A 402 -24.00 18.09 3.26
N ASN A 403 -24.03 16.77 3.46
CA ASN A 403 -25.09 16.15 4.25
C ASN A 403 -25.02 16.55 5.73
N PHE A 404 -23.82 16.68 6.31
CA PHE A 404 -23.68 17.16 7.69
C PHE A 404 -24.29 18.56 7.84
N VAL A 405 -23.97 19.50 6.93
CA VAL A 405 -24.56 20.85 6.90
C VAL A 405 -26.09 20.80 6.83
N LYS A 406 -26.63 19.93 5.96
CA LYS A 406 -28.07 19.72 5.82
C LYS A 406 -28.71 19.13 7.09
N ILE A 407 -28.13 18.08 7.66
CA ILE A 407 -28.68 17.34 8.82
C ILE A 407 -28.78 18.24 10.06
N PHE A 408 -27.80 19.13 10.26
CA PHE A 408 -27.76 20.08 11.37
C PHE A 408 -28.42 21.43 11.05
N ASN A 409 -29.05 21.58 9.88
CA ASN A 409 -29.69 22.82 9.43
C ASN A 409 -28.77 24.05 9.56
N ILE A 410 -27.50 23.91 9.14
CA ILE A 410 -26.48 24.94 9.32
C ILE A 410 -26.65 26.01 8.23
N ASN A 411 -27.26 27.14 8.60
CA ASN A 411 -27.50 28.26 7.69
C ASN A 411 -26.27 29.15 7.46
N ASN A 412 -25.34 29.21 8.42
CA ASN A 412 -24.09 29.96 8.31
C ASN A 412 -22.90 29.06 8.66
N PRO A 413 -22.36 28.30 7.69
CA PRO A 413 -21.27 27.36 7.90
C PRO A 413 -20.03 28.02 8.50
N ASN A 414 -19.60 29.19 8.00
CA ASN A 414 -18.42 29.88 8.52
C ASN A 414 -18.53 30.16 10.04
N ASN A 415 -19.68 30.69 10.49
CA ASN A 415 -19.90 30.92 11.92
C ASN A 415 -19.99 29.61 12.72
N TYR A 416 -20.73 28.62 12.21
CA TYR A 416 -20.92 27.34 12.90
C TYR A 416 -19.61 26.58 13.09
N PHE A 417 -18.78 26.56 12.05
CA PHE A 417 -17.52 25.81 12.05
C PHE A 417 -16.35 26.58 12.68
N SER A 418 -16.49 27.88 12.97
CA SER A 418 -15.43 28.69 13.60
C SER A 418 -14.88 28.14 14.91
N LYS A 419 -15.68 27.34 15.64
CA LYS A 419 -15.30 26.72 16.91
C LYS A 419 -14.64 25.34 16.78
N TYR A 420 -14.55 24.80 15.56
CA TYR A 420 -13.99 23.47 15.30
C TYR A 420 -12.77 23.57 14.39
N LYS A 421 -11.80 22.67 14.58
CA LYS A 421 -10.80 22.42 13.55
C LYS A 421 -11.34 21.41 12.56
N ILE A 422 -11.20 21.68 11.27
CA ILE A 422 -11.68 20.79 10.22
C ILE A 422 -10.51 20.12 9.52
N ALA A 423 -10.55 18.80 9.42
CA ALA A 423 -9.70 18.04 8.52
C ALA A 423 -10.55 17.37 7.44
N VAL A 424 -10.06 17.36 6.21
CA VAL A 424 -10.73 16.71 5.07
C VAL A 424 -9.79 15.73 4.40
N ILE A 425 -10.33 14.66 3.82
CA ILE A 425 -9.53 13.57 3.24
C ILE A 425 -8.70 14.00 2.01
N GLY A 426 -9.11 15.03 1.28
CA GLY A 426 -8.52 15.38 -0.01
C GLY A 426 -9.19 16.55 -0.70
N PRO A 427 -8.70 16.92 -1.91
CA PRO A 427 -8.97 18.22 -2.55
C PRO A 427 -10.43 18.44 -2.92
N THR A 428 -11.15 17.43 -3.42
CA THR A 428 -12.57 17.57 -3.76
C THR A 428 -13.43 17.87 -2.53
N THR A 429 -13.05 17.32 -1.37
CA THR A 429 -13.75 17.58 -0.10
C THR A 429 -13.38 18.96 0.43
N ALA A 430 -12.12 19.38 0.28
CA ALA A 430 -11.69 20.74 0.61
C ALA A 430 -12.48 21.78 -0.18
N GLU A 431 -12.61 21.59 -1.49
CA GLU A 431 -13.40 22.47 -2.35
C GLU A 431 -14.85 22.62 -1.87
N ALA A 432 -15.51 21.51 -1.51
CA ALA A 432 -16.88 21.54 -1.00
C ALA A 432 -17.02 22.28 0.35
N VAL A 433 -15.98 22.24 1.19
CA VAL A 433 -15.91 22.98 2.46
C VAL A 433 -15.64 24.47 2.18
N GLU A 434 -14.73 24.79 1.29
CA GLU A 434 -14.34 26.17 0.92
C GLU A 434 -15.48 26.93 0.24
N GLN A 435 -16.27 26.25 -0.60
CA GLN A 435 -17.46 26.83 -1.25
C GLN A 435 -18.51 27.35 -0.25
N SER A 436 -18.51 26.87 0.99
CA SER A 436 -19.41 27.34 2.06
C SER A 436 -18.82 28.51 2.88
N GLY A 437 -17.62 28.97 2.52
CA GLY A 437 -16.88 30.01 3.23
C GLY A 437 -16.07 29.50 4.43
N VAL A 438 -15.81 28.21 4.52
CA VAL A 438 -15.07 27.56 5.61
C VAL A 438 -13.71 27.08 5.08
N ASN A 439 -12.63 27.33 5.82
CA ASN A 439 -11.31 26.84 5.44
C ASN A 439 -10.94 25.59 6.25
N PRO A 440 -10.67 24.44 5.62
CA PRO A 440 -10.17 23.27 6.35
C PRO A 440 -8.76 23.57 6.90
N ALA A 441 -8.54 23.23 8.17
CA ALA A 441 -7.24 23.36 8.82
C ALA A 441 -6.23 22.33 8.31
N VAL A 442 -6.71 21.18 7.82
CA VAL A 442 -5.88 20.08 7.30
C VAL A 442 -6.48 19.52 6.01
N VAL A 443 -5.66 19.49 4.97
CA VAL A 443 -5.83 18.69 3.75
C VAL A 443 -4.52 17.90 3.59
N PRO A 444 -4.51 16.56 3.71
CA PRO A 444 -3.29 15.78 3.65
C PRO A 444 -2.79 15.60 2.22
N GLU A 445 -1.47 15.39 2.05
CA GLU A 445 -0.87 15.06 0.75
C GLU A 445 -1.24 13.63 0.29
N GLU A 446 -1.30 12.69 1.23
CA GLU A 446 -1.85 11.36 0.99
C GLU A 446 -3.34 11.35 1.34
N PHE A 447 -4.20 11.04 0.37
CA PHE A 447 -5.65 11.09 0.53
C PHE A 447 -6.21 9.85 1.24
N SER A 448 -5.70 9.61 2.45
CA SER A 448 -6.00 8.46 3.31
C SER A 448 -6.31 8.90 4.74
N LEU A 449 -6.87 7.98 5.54
CA LEU A 449 -7.18 8.25 6.95
C LEU A 449 -5.90 8.46 7.76
N GLU A 450 -4.85 7.72 7.44
CA GLU A 450 -3.49 7.88 7.94
C GLU A 450 -2.89 9.23 7.54
N GLY A 451 -3.18 9.67 6.31
CA GLY A 451 -2.90 11.02 5.82
C GLY A 451 -3.52 12.09 6.71
N ILE A 452 -4.81 11.97 7.05
CA ILE A 452 -5.49 12.90 7.97
C ILE A 452 -4.80 12.94 9.34
N ILE A 453 -4.48 11.77 9.92
CA ILE A 453 -3.79 11.69 11.22
C ILE A 453 -2.44 12.42 11.17
N ARG A 454 -1.63 12.17 10.12
CA ARG A 454 -0.36 12.88 9.90
C ARG A 454 -0.55 14.37 9.68
N GLY A 455 -1.60 14.77 8.94
CA GLY A 455 -1.94 16.16 8.73
C GLY A 455 -2.28 16.88 10.04
N ILE A 456 -3.07 16.24 10.91
CA ILE A 456 -3.38 16.76 12.26
C ILE A 456 -2.10 16.83 13.11
N LYS A 457 -1.23 15.81 13.07
CA LYS A 457 0.09 15.85 13.73
C LYS A 457 0.89 17.07 13.28
N ASN A 458 1.03 17.25 11.97
CA ASN A 458 1.77 18.36 11.38
C ASN A 458 1.17 19.74 11.71
N TYR A 459 -0.16 19.83 11.87
CA TYR A 459 -0.84 21.06 12.29
C TYR A 459 -0.31 21.54 13.65
N TYR A 460 -0.11 20.65 14.61
CA TYR A 460 0.42 20.99 15.95
C TYR A 460 1.96 21.11 15.98
N ASN A 461 2.67 20.60 14.97
CA ASN A 461 4.10 20.88 14.84
C ASN A 461 4.37 22.31 14.33
N ARG A 462 3.41 22.92 13.63
CA ARG A 462 3.55 24.23 13.00
C ARG A 462 2.95 25.39 13.81
N ASN A 463 2.11 25.10 14.81
CA ASN A 463 1.40 26.06 15.66
C ASN A 463 1.54 25.66 17.13
#